data_AF-A0A355QHP7-F1
#
_entry.id   AF-A0A355QHP7-F1
#
_cell.length_a   1.000
_cell.length_b   1.000
_cell.length_c   1.000
_cell.angle_alpha   90.00
_cell.angle_beta   90.00
_cell.angle_gamma   90.00
#
_symmetry.space_group_name_H-M   'P 1'
#
loop_
_entity.id
_entity.type
_entity.pdbx_description
1 polymer ?
#
loop_
_entity_poly.entity_id
_entity_poly.type
_entity_poly.pdbx_seq_one_letter_code
_entity_poly.pdbx_strand_id
1 'polypeptide(L)'
;MVQQKVTMDWYSGLPVELPFGLIDIEGLPVPPINRRLPVSCRDDLILLDGEPVPVRMTGSADDALERTAIAIEACGPALQLDAGEHHLEVAPGRSTGIDIDRLVLRSVGSGASSASDVLPAVRVVDWSKTSRDLVATASPSPFWLVLGESFSDGWRLSSDAVEVPAAPVLVDGYANGWLIDPAGHEGELSLHLEWTPQRIVGIGLLVSLLAVVLCLALARKGRRDEGTDEAAVHLIDPRGGLAVTGNRTAVGVGVLVAVGAWSNLPAWPVSAPLLGVVMGLVLAGRCWRRILPLLATVLMATAALMVVIDQVRFRYPRDFIWPTFFDQYHVIGVLAVLCTLAEAIRTLLARRAVRPAGRPPGRQ
;
A
#
# COMPACT_ATOMS: atom_id res chain seq x y z
N MET A 1 -33.22 42.79 -15.35
CA MET A 1 -33.77 41.57 -15.98
C MET A 1 -33.03 40.38 -15.37
N VAL A 2 -33.73 39.52 -14.65
CA VAL A 2 -33.11 38.32 -14.02
C VAL A 2 -33.07 37.21 -15.07
N GLN A 3 -31.90 36.61 -15.29
CA GLN A 3 -31.75 35.46 -16.18
C GLN A 3 -31.59 34.18 -15.35
N GLN A 4 -32.38 33.17 -15.69
CA GLN A 4 -32.27 31.85 -15.08
C GLN A 4 -30.98 31.16 -15.51
N LYS A 5 -30.24 30.60 -14.54
CA LYS A 5 -29.06 29.77 -14.76
C LYS A 5 -29.20 28.48 -13.96
N VAL A 6 -28.89 27.36 -14.59
CA VAL A 6 -28.93 26.02 -14.00
C VAL A 6 -27.50 25.52 -13.86
N THR A 7 -27.21 24.86 -12.74
CA THR A 7 -25.95 24.14 -12.50
C THR A 7 -26.24 22.71 -12.05
N MET A 8 -25.24 21.84 -12.02
CA MET A 8 -25.36 20.53 -11.42
C MET A 8 -25.05 20.61 -9.92
N ASP A 9 -25.93 20.07 -9.09
CA ASP A 9 -25.69 19.97 -7.65
C ASP A 9 -24.59 18.94 -7.37
N TRP A 10 -23.64 19.32 -6.52
CA TRP A 10 -22.47 18.50 -6.21
C TRP A 10 -22.82 17.23 -5.43
N TYR A 11 -23.83 17.29 -4.55
CA TYR A 11 -24.19 16.17 -3.68
C TYR A 11 -25.11 15.15 -4.37
N SER A 12 -26.11 15.62 -5.11
CA SER A 12 -27.11 14.78 -5.76
C SER A 12 -26.79 14.47 -7.23
N GLY A 13 -25.94 15.27 -7.89
CA GLY A 13 -25.68 15.15 -9.31
C GLY A 13 -26.90 15.48 -10.18
N LEU A 14 -27.87 16.23 -9.66
CA LEU A 14 -29.08 16.66 -10.37
C LEU A 14 -28.99 18.15 -10.76
N PRO A 15 -29.67 18.58 -11.85
CA PRO A 15 -29.73 19.99 -12.21
C PRO A 15 -30.52 20.80 -11.17
N VAL A 16 -29.96 21.93 -10.75
CA VAL A 16 -30.56 22.89 -9.80
C VAL A 16 -30.48 24.32 -10.34
N GLU A 17 -31.55 25.08 -10.16
CA GLU A 17 -31.60 26.51 -10.51
C GLU A 17 -30.86 27.35 -9.47
N LEU A 18 -30.00 28.27 -9.93
CA LEU A 18 -29.29 29.18 -9.06
C LEU A 18 -30.22 30.29 -8.53
N PRO A 19 -30.11 30.66 -7.24
CA PRO A 19 -30.82 31.82 -6.71
C PRO A 19 -30.30 33.11 -7.36
N PHE A 20 -31.11 34.17 -7.37
CA PHE A 20 -30.63 35.49 -7.77
C PHE A 20 -29.70 36.08 -6.70
N GLY A 21 -28.69 36.83 -7.12
CA GLY A 21 -27.75 37.54 -6.23
C GLY A 21 -27.69 39.02 -6.57
N LEU A 22 -27.43 39.86 -5.56
CA LEU A 22 -27.19 41.30 -5.67
C LEU A 22 -25.76 41.58 -5.19
N ILE A 23 -25.04 42.45 -5.90
CA ILE A 23 -23.64 42.80 -5.57
C ILE A 23 -23.55 44.17 -4.90
N ASP A 24 -24.30 45.16 -5.38
CA ASP A 24 -24.35 46.50 -4.80
C ASP A 24 -25.71 47.16 -5.06
N ILE A 25 -26.05 48.18 -4.25
CA ILE A 25 -27.23 49.03 -4.39
C ILE A 25 -26.79 50.48 -4.31
N GLU A 26 -26.80 51.16 -5.44
CA GLU A 26 -26.43 52.58 -5.52
C GLU A 26 -27.51 53.50 -4.92
N GLY A 27 -27.09 54.68 -4.44
CA GLY A 27 -28.00 55.75 -3.97
C GLY A 27 -28.43 55.66 -2.50
N LEU A 28 -27.89 54.71 -1.74
CA LEU A 28 -28.12 54.60 -0.30
C LEU A 28 -26.92 55.14 0.50
N PRO A 29 -27.14 55.86 1.62
CA PRO A 29 -26.05 56.30 2.49
C PRO A 29 -25.41 55.09 3.19
N VAL A 30 -24.09 54.94 3.05
CA VAL A 30 -23.31 53.89 3.71
C VAL A 30 -22.75 54.44 5.02
N PRO A 31 -23.05 53.83 6.19
CA PRO A 31 -22.45 54.25 7.45
C PRO A 31 -20.94 53.96 7.45
N PRO A 32 -20.12 54.78 8.12
CA PRO A 32 -18.68 54.53 8.20
C PRO A 32 -18.41 53.20 8.92
N ILE A 33 -17.72 52.28 8.22
CA ILE A 33 -17.32 50.99 8.78
C ILE A 33 -16.02 51.18 9.55
N ASN A 34 -15.99 50.80 10.83
CA ASN A 34 -14.74 50.77 11.60
C ASN A 34 -13.87 49.62 11.09
N ARG A 35 -12.73 49.95 10.49
CA ARG A 35 -11.80 48.96 9.93
C ARG A 35 -10.84 48.36 10.95
N ARG A 36 -10.94 48.73 12.23
CA ARG A 36 -10.13 48.14 13.30
C ARG A 36 -10.99 47.22 14.17
N LEU A 37 -10.40 46.10 14.57
CA LEU A 37 -11.01 45.23 15.55
C LEU A 37 -11.04 45.91 16.93
N PRO A 38 -12.09 45.67 17.74
CA PRO A 38 -12.13 46.16 19.11
C PRO A 38 -10.95 45.61 19.91
N VAL A 39 -10.17 46.51 20.53
CA VAL A 39 -9.02 46.16 21.40
C VAL A 39 -9.43 45.88 22.85
N SER A 40 -10.73 45.92 23.15
CA SER A 40 -11.26 45.65 24.49
C SER A 40 -11.16 44.18 24.84
N CYS A 41 -10.86 43.91 26.11
CA CYS A 41 -10.88 42.56 26.64
C CYS A 41 -12.30 42.00 26.61
N ARG A 42 -12.41 40.75 26.18
CA ARG A 42 -13.62 39.94 26.18
C ARG A 42 -13.42 38.76 27.11
N ASP A 43 -14.45 38.43 27.87
CA ASP A 43 -14.51 37.36 28.85
C ASP A 43 -15.42 36.20 28.41
N ASP A 44 -15.99 36.28 27.20
CA ASP A 44 -16.97 35.32 26.68
C ASP A 44 -16.38 34.27 25.72
N LEU A 45 -15.07 34.27 25.50
CA LEU A 45 -14.41 33.40 24.50
C LEU A 45 -13.80 32.13 25.09
N ILE A 46 -13.18 32.23 26.26
CA ILE A 46 -12.43 31.13 26.89
C ILE A 46 -12.82 31.07 28.37
N LEU A 47 -13.16 29.87 28.83
CA LEU A 47 -13.39 29.56 30.23
C LEU A 47 -12.33 28.56 30.69
N LEU A 48 -11.77 28.78 31.87
CA LEU A 48 -10.88 27.87 32.58
C LEU A 48 -11.55 27.49 33.89
N ASP A 49 -11.90 26.22 34.06
CA ASP A 49 -12.63 25.70 35.22
C ASP A 49 -13.95 26.46 35.51
N GLY A 50 -14.58 26.97 34.44
CA GLY A 50 -15.80 27.78 34.50
C GLY A 50 -15.56 29.28 34.74
N GLU A 51 -14.32 29.71 35.01
CA GLU A 51 -13.97 31.12 35.17
C GLU A 51 -13.49 31.72 33.83
N PRO A 52 -13.91 32.94 33.48
CA PRO A 52 -13.52 33.54 32.22
C PRO A 52 -12.04 33.90 32.19
N VAL A 53 -11.40 33.64 31.05
CA VAL A 53 -10.04 34.10 30.75
C VAL A 53 -10.14 35.30 29.81
N PRO A 54 -9.93 36.54 30.30
CA PRO A 54 -10.09 37.72 29.47
C PRO A 54 -9.02 37.80 28.39
N VAL A 55 -9.47 37.90 27.14
CA VAL A 55 -8.60 38.00 25.96
C VAL A 55 -8.96 39.21 25.10
N ARG A 56 -8.02 39.71 24.32
CA ARG A 56 -8.24 40.75 23.32
C ARG A 56 -7.72 40.29 21.96
N MET A 57 -8.34 40.81 20.91
CA MET A 57 -7.89 40.60 19.54
C MET A 57 -6.95 41.73 19.11
N THR A 58 -5.92 41.38 18.34
CA THR A 58 -5.04 42.34 17.68
C THR A 58 -5.04 42.06 16.18
N GLY A 59 -5.40 43.05 15.37
CA GLY A 59 -5.54 42.94 13.91
C GLY A 59 -6.49 43.96 13.30
N SER A 60 -6.69 43.89 11.98
CA SER A 60 -7.64 44.74 11.25
C SER A 60 -8.94 43.99 10.90
N ALA A 61 -10.00 44.74 10.62
CA ALA A 61 -11.23 44.15 10.09
C ALA A 61 -11.03 43.63 8.67
N ASP A 62 -10.10 44.22 7.91
CA ASP A 62 -9.73 43.76 6.57
C ASP A 62 -9.09 42.37 6.65
N ASP A 63 -8.19 42.11 7.63
CA ASP A 63 -7.63 40.77 7.90
C ASP A 63 -8.73 39.74 8.22
N ALA A 64 -9.73 40.14 9.01
CA ALA A 64 -10.85 39.27 9.37
C ALA A 64 -11.72 38.92 8.15
N LEU A 65 -11.98 39.89 7.27
CA LEU A 65 -12.75 39.68 6.03
C LEU A 65 -12.02 38.76 5.05
N GLU A 66 -10.69 38.86 4.99
CA GLU A 66 -9.84 38.00 4.17
C GLU A 66 -9.59 36.62 4.80
N ARG A 67 -10.11 36.37 6.01
CA ARG A 67 -9.86 35.16 6.81
C ARG A 67 -8.37 34.93 7.11
N THR A 68 -7.62 36.02 7.25
CA THR A 68 -6.25 35.99 7.79
C THR A 68 -6.30 35.75 9.29
N ALA A 69 -5.29 35.07 9.83
CA ALA A 69 -5.21 34.77 11.25
C ALA A 69 -5.17 36.07 12.09
N ILE A 70 -6.13 36.21 13.01
CA ILE A 70 -6.19 37.31 13.99
C ILE A 70 -5.53 36.83 15.27
N ALA A 71 -4.56 37.58 15.78
CA ALA A 71 -3.91 37.23 17.03
C ALA A 71 -4.84 37.49 18.22
N ILE A 72 -4.87 36.55 19.17
CA ILE A 72 -5.63 36.64 20.41
C ILE A 72 -4.64 36.57 21.56
N GLU A 73 -4.65 37.58 22.40
CA GLU A 73 -3.75 37.74 23.54
C GLU A 73 -4.53 37.78 24.84
N ALA A 74 -4.00 37.14 25.89
CA ALA A 74 -4.53 37.32 27.23
C ALA A 74 -4.38 38.78 27.68
N CYS A 75 -5.42 39.33 28.28
CA CYS A 75 -5.39 40.67 28.86
C CYS A 75 -4.75 40.72 30.25
N GLY A 76 -4.80 39.59 30.97
CA GLY A 76 -4.39 39.47 32.36
C GLY A 76 -2.97 38.90 32.54
N PRO A 77 -2.58 38.63 33.80
CA PRO A 77 -1.34 37.90 34.09
C PRO A 77 -1.38 36.47 33.53
N ALA A 78 -0.21 35.81 33.52
CA ALA A 78 -0.12 34.41 33.15
C ALA A 78 -1.02 33.54 34.04
N LEU A 79 -1.76 32.62 33.41
CA LEU A 79 -2.61 31.65 34.08
C LEU A 79 -1.80 30.86 35.10
N GLN A 80 -2.30 30.80 36.34
CA GLN A 80 -1.76 29.94 37.39
C GLN A 80 -2.60 28.67 37.41
N LEU A 81 -1.98 27.54 37.13
CA LEU A 81 -2.62 26.22 37.15
C LEU A 81 -1.91 25.40 38.21
N ASP A 82 -2.69 24.81 39.11
CA ASP A 82 -2.18 23.86 40.09
C ASP A 82 -1.93 22.50 39.44
N ALA A 83 -1.30 21.58 40.18
CA ALA A 83 -1.21 20.21 39.71
C ALA A 83 -2.60 19.56 39.77
N GLY A 84 -3.09 19.08 38.62
CA GLY A 84 -4.37 18.40 38.57
C GLY A 84 -5.02 18.46 37.20
N GLU A 85 -6.28 18.07 37.17
CA GLU A 85 -7.13 18.22 36.00
C GLU A 85 -7.71 19.65 35.98
N HIS A 86 -7.58 20.29 34.83
CA HIS A 86 -8.18 21.60 34.54
C HIS A 86 -8.97 21.50 33.24
N HIS A 87 -10.14 22.12 33.19
CA HIS A 87 -11.01 22.11 32.03
C HIS A 87 -10.97 23.46 31.33
N LEU A 88 -10.60 23.44 30.05
CA LEU A 88 -10.60 24.64 29.22
C LEU A 88 -11.66 24.51 28.14
N GLU A 89 -12.58 25.46 28.13
CA GLU A 89 -13.70 25.50 27.21
C GLU A 89 -13.59 26.74 26.33
N VAL A 90 -13.85 26.54 25.04
CA VAL A 90 -13.93 27.61 24.05
C VAL A 90 -15.39 27.77 23.66
N ALA A 91 -15.90 29.00 23.75
CA ALA A 91 -17.26 29.29 23.35
C ALA A 91 -17.44 29.12 21.82
N PRO A 92 -18.55 28.53 21.33
CA PRO A 92 -18.77 28.36 19.90
C PRO A 92 -18.79 29.69 19.15
N GLY A 93 -18.19 29.77 17.95
CA GLY A 93 -18.18 31.00 17.16
C GLY A 93 -19.57 31.46 16.71
N ARG A 94 -20.54 30.56 16.58
CA ARG A 94 -21.94 30.93 16.33
C ARG A 94 -22.56 31.79 17.44
N SER A 95 -22.05 31.69 18.68
CA SER A 95 -22.52 32.47 19.83
C SER A 95 -21.73 33.76 20.03
N THR A 96 -20.43 33.74 19.77
CA THR A 96 -19.51 34.85 20.09
C THR A 96 -19.08 35.67 18.88
N GLY A 97 -19.36 35.17 17.67
CA GLY A 97 -18.86 35.66 16.38
C GLY A 97 -17.42 35.25 16.07
N ILE A 98 -16.75 34.47 16.93
CA ILE A 98 -15.33 34.12 16.82
C ILE A 98 -15.12 32.64 17.12
N ASP A 99 -14.57 31.90 16.16
CA ASP A 99 -14.05 30.56 16.39
C ASP A 99 -12.55 30.63 16.75
N ILE A 100 -12.16 29.96 17.84
CA ILE A 100 -10.75 29.85 18.23
C ILE A 100 -10.13 28.63 17.54
N ASP A 101 -9.26 28.87 16.55
CA ASP A 101 -8.63 27.79 15.77
C ASP A 101 -7.47 27.10 16.51
N ARG A 102 -6.73 27.84 17.33
CA ARG A 102 -5.53 27.34 18.01
C ARG A 102 -5.37 27.94 19.39
N LEU A 103 -5.30 27.06 20.38
CA LEU A 103 -4.86 27.38 21.73
C LEU A 103 -3.43 26.87 21.94
N VAL A 104 -2.56 27.72 22.49
CA VAL A 104 -1.19 27.34 22.84
C VAL A 104 -0.93 27.68 24.30
N LEU A 105 -0.80 26.66 25.15
CA LEU A 105 -0.42 26.81 26.55
C LEU A 105 1.10 26.68 26.66
N ARG A 106 1.77 27.72 27.16
CA ARG A 106 3.23 27.74 27.34
C ARG A 106 3.55 28.06 28.79
N SER A 107 4.43 27.27 29.40
CA SER A 107 4.95 27.58 30.73
C SER A 107 5.86 28.80 30.69
N VAL A 108 5.75 29.68 31.68
CA VAL A 108 6.65 30.83 31.84
C VAL A 108 8.07 30.30 32.07
N GLY A 109 9.05 30.83 31.34
CA GLY A 109 10.45 30.38 31.42
C GLY A 109 10.79 29.17 30.53
N SER A 110 9.82 28.51 29.91
CA SER A 110 10.03 27.63 28.76
C SER A 110 10.29 28.50 27.52
N GLY A 111 11.46 29.13 27.50
CA GLY A 111 12.00 29.69 26.25
C GLY A 111 11.99 28.59 25.19
N ALA A 112 11.68 28.94 23.94
CA ALA A 112 12.00 28.04 22.85
C ALA A 112 13.50 27.76 22.97
N SER A 113 13.89 26.49 23.16
CA SER A 113 15.29 26.12 23.16
C SER A 113 15.85 26.69 21.86
N SER A 114 16.80 27.64 21.96
CA SER A 114 17.43 28.20 20.77
C SER A 114 18.16 27.05 20.11
N ALA A 115 17.51 26.43 19.12
CA ALA A 115 18.16 25.46 18.26
C ALA A 115 19.45 26.12 17.79
N SER A 116 20.58 25.44 17.95
CA SER A 116 21.86 25.95 17.51
C SER A 116 21.71 26.32 16.03
N ASP A 117 21.87 27.60 15.67
CA ASP A 117 21.60 28.12 14.32
C ASP A 117 22.52 27.52 13.25
N VAL A 118 23.57 26.79 13.67
CA VAL A 118 24.54 26.17 12.78
C VAL A 118 24.30 24.67 12.74
N LEU A 119 23.39 24.25 11.85
CA LEU A 119 23.24 22.84 11.48
C LEU A 119 24.40 22.42 10.55
N PRO A 120 24.92 21.19 10.67
CA PRO A 120 25.87 20.67 9.69
C PRO A 120 25.21 20.57 8.32
N ALA A 121 25.92 21.00 7.28
CA ALA A 121 25.47 20.82 5.92
C ALA A 121 25.67 19.36 5.50
N VAL A 122 24.62 18.74 4.95
CA VAL A 122 24.67 17.38 4.42
C VAL A 122 24.60 17.44 2.91
N ARG A 123 25.60 16.86 2.24
CA ARG A 123 25.67 16.71 0.79
C ARG A 123 25.45 15.26 0.41
N VAL A 124 24.64 15.03 -0.62
CA VAL A 124 24.49 13.71 -1.23
C VAL A 124 25.61 13.52 -2.25
N VAL A 125 26.41 12.48 -2.09
CA VAL A 125 27.50 12.11 -2.99
C VAL A 125 27.02 11.15 -4.08
N ASP A 126 26.27 10.12 -3.69
CA ASP A 126 25.63 9.19 -4.61
C ASP A 126 24.19 8.90 -4.19
N TRP A 127 23.34 8.66 -5.18
CA TRP A 127 21.92 8.40 -4.98
C TRP A 127 21.48 7.26 -5.89
N SER A 128 21.04 6.16 -5.29
CA SER A 128 20.28 5.12 -5.98
C SER A 128 18.88 4.90 -5.37
N LYS A 129 18.10 4.01 -5.96
CA LYS A 129 16.79 3.61 -5.40
C LYS A 129 16.90 2.90 -4.06
N THR A 130 18.08 2.37 -3.74
CA THR A 130 18.29 1.46 -2.59
C THR A 130 19.51 1.83 -1.76
N SER A 131 20.18 2.94 -2.06
CA SER A 131 21.33 3.44 -1.31
C SER A 131 21.47 4.94 -1.44
N ARG A 132 22.07 5.58 -0.43
CA ARG A 132 22.52 6.97 -0.48
C ARG A 132 23.84 7.11 0.23
N ASP A 133 24.80 7.71 -0.45
CA ASP A 133 26.06 8.12 0.16
C ASP A 133 25.98 9.60 0.49
N LEU A 134 26.21 9.92 1.74
CA LEU A 134 26.08 11.26 2.30
C LEU A 134 27.41 11.68 2.92
N VAL A 135 27.68 12.97 2.84
CA VAL A 135 28.79 13.60 3.56
C VAL A 135 28.26 14.77 4.34
N ALA A 136 28.40 14.71 5.66
CA ALA A 136 28.05 15.79 6.58
C ALA A 136 29.31 16.60 6.92
N THR A 137 29.19 17.93 6.99
CA THR A 137 30.28 18.78 7.50
C THR A 137 30.55 18.49 8.98
N ALA A 138 31.80 18.69 9.41
CA ALA A 138 32.18 18.56 10.82
C ALA A 138 31.22 19.34 11.73
N SER A 139 30.73 18.69 12.77
CA SER A 139 29.92 19.30 13.83
C SER A 139 30.52 18.93 15.17
N PRO A 140 30.71 19.88 16.10
CA PRO A 140 31.19 19.58 17.45
C PRO A 140 30.10 18.99 18.36
N SER A 141 28.84 19.04 17.92
CA SER A 141 27.66 18.65 18.69
C SER A 141 26.85 17.56 17.98
N PRO A 142 26.15 16.69 18.73
CA PRO A 142 25.24 15.72 18.14
C PRO A 142 24.16 16.39 17.30
N PHE A 143 23.78 15.74 16.20
CA PHE A 143 22.76 16.24 15.28
C PHE A 143 21.88 15.12 14.77
N TRP A 144 20.66 15.47 14.36
CA TRP A 144 19.74 14.53 13.73
C TRP A 144 19.98 14.50 12.22
N LEU A 145 20.33 13.35 11.69
CA LEU A 145 20.19 13.07 10.26
C LEU A 145 18.74 12.64 10.01
N VAL A 146 18.01 13.40 9.21
CA VAL A 146 16.60 13.12 8.88
C VAL A 146 16.47 12.79 7.39
N LEU A 147 15.94 11.61 7.10
CA LEU A 147 15.48 11.20 5.79
C LEU A 147 13.98 11.48 5.71
N GLY A 148 13.60 12.52 4.96
CA GLY A 148 12.22 12.99 4.73
C GLY A 148 11.36 12.05 3.88
N GLU A 149 11.47 10.75 4.11
CA GLU A 149 10.62 9.70 3.54
C GLU A 149 9.87 9.00 4.67
N SER A 150 8.73 8.38 4.33
CA SER A 150 7.93 7.63 5.30
C SER A 150 8.78 6.62 6.08
N PHE A 151 8.56 6.58 7.39
CA PHE A 151 9.27 5.74 8.33
C PHE A 151 9.21 4.25 7.94
N SER A 152 10.35 3.57 8.01
CA SER A 152 10.49 2.15 7.69
C SER A 152 11.73 1.56 8.34
N ASP A 153 11.58 0.36 8.91
CA ASP A 153 12.71 -0.43 9.44
C ASP A 153 13.65 -0.99 8.35
N GLY A 154 13.34 -0.75 7.07
CA GLY A 154 14.12 -1.23 5.92
C GLY A 154 15.40 -0.44 5.66
N TRP A 155 15.41 0.86 5.94
CA TRP A 155 16.59 1.70 5.81
C TRP A 155 17.57 1.45 6.96
N ARG A 156 18.86 1.33 6.65
CA ARG A 156 19.92 1.26 7.66
C ARG A 156 21.01 2.26 7.38
N LEU A 157 21.54 2.86 8.44
CA LEU A 157 22.67 3.77 8.40
C LEU A 157 23.95 3.06 8.85
N SER A 158 25.05 3.37 8.19
CA SER A 158 26.40 2.95 8.61
C SER A 158 27.42 4.06 8.34
N SER A 159 28.51 4.05 9.09
CA SER A 159 29.66 4.92 8.87
C SER A 159 30.94 4.16 9.18
N ASP A 160 32.00 4.43 8.42
CA ASP A 160 33.34 3.89 8.69
C ASP A 160 34.11 4.73 9.73
N ALA A 161 33.64 5.95 10.00
CA ALA A 161 34.35 6.94 10.80
C ALA A 161 33.85 7.02 12.25
N VAL A 162 32.54 6.82 12.48
CA VAL A 162 31.92 6.91 13.80
C VAL A 162 30.90 5.79 13.98
N GLU A 163 30.66 5.40 15.23
CA GLU A 163 29.59 4.46 15.55
C GLU A 163 28.23 5.15 15.46
N VAL A 164 27.32 4.60 14.65
CA VAL A 164 25.98 5.13 14.45
C VAL A 164 24.93 4.05 14.71
N PRO A 165 23.74 4.40 15.25
CA PRO A 165 22.63 3.48 15.29
C PRO A 165 22.26 3.04 13.87
N ALA A 166 22.24 1.73 13.62
CA ALA A 166 21.89 1.26 12.27
C ALA A 166 20.40 1.48 11.96
N ALA A 167 19.52 1.25 12.93
CA ALA A 167 18.07 1.37 12.76
C ALA A 167 17.60 2.82 12.93
N PRO A 168 16.62 3.28 12.13
CA PRO A 168 16.03 4.59 12.29
C PRO A 168 15.11 4.67 13.51
N VAL A 169 14.86 5.89 13.96
CA VAL A 169 13.74 6.23 14.85
C VAL A 169 12.78 7.19 14.14
N LEU A 170 11.53 7.24 14.59
CA LEU A 170 10.52 8.13 14.04
C LEU A 170 10.82 9.58 14.44
N VAL A 171 11.03 10.45 13.46
CA VAL A 171 11.22 11.90 13.64
C VAL A 171 10.13 12.66 12.90
N ASP A 172 9.70 13.81 13.42
CA ASP A 172 8.67 14.68 12.84
C ASP A 172 7.32 13.99 12.55
N GLY A 173 7.05 12.87 13.23
CA GLY A 173 5.81 12.09 13.10
C GLY A 173 5.70 11.25 11.82
N TYR A 174 6.68 11.30 10.92
CA TYR A 174 6.64 10.49 9.68
C TYR A 174 8.00 10.04 9.15
N ALA A 175 9.09 10.70 9.52
CA ALA A 175 10.39 10.56 8.87
C ALA A 175 11.28 9.52 9.55
N ASN A 176 12.28 9.03 8.81
CA ASN A 176 13.35 8.19 9.37
C ASN A 176 14.45 9.11 9.91
N GLY A 177 14.86 8.92 11.17
CA GLY A 177 15.89 9.74 11.80
C GLY A 177 16.96 8.93 12.50
N TRP A 178 18.17 9.48 12.54
CA TRP A 178 19.31 8.95 13.29
C TRP A 178 19.99 10.07 14.07
N LEU A 179 20.20 9.85 15.36
CA LEU A 179 21.02 10.75 16.17
C LEU A 179 22.48 10.40 15.92
N ILE A 180 23.20 11.33 15.31
CA ILE A 180 24.62 11.20 15.03
C ILE A 180 25.38 11.92 16.13
N ASP A 181 26.19 11.18 16.88
CA ASP A 181 27.20 11.75 17.75
C ASP A 181 28.54 11.73 16.99
N PRO A 182 29.06 12.90 16.57
CA PRO A 182 30.33 12.95 15.87
C PRO A 182 31.53 12.55 16.74
N ALA A 183 31.38 12.40 18.06
CA ALA A 183 32.41 11.89 18.98
C ALA A 183 33.79 12.56 18.83
N GLY A 184 33.81 13.86 18.48
CA GLY A 184 35.04 14.62 18.24
C GLY A 184 35.72 14.36 16.89
N HIS A 185 35.05 13.70 15.94
CA HIS A 185 35.54 13.49 14.58
C HIS A 185 35.78 14.84 13.88
N GLU A 186 37.01 15.05 13.42
CA GLU A 186 37.41 16.25 12.68
C GLU A 186 37.31 16.02 11.18
N GLY A 187 36.57 16.89 10.48
CA GLY A 187 36.44 16.85 9.02
C GLY A 187 35.07 16.39 8.52
N GLU A 188 35.01 16.06 7.23
CA GLU A 188 33.79 15.59 6.58
C GLU A 188 33.45 14.16 7.03
N LEU A 189 32.22 13.96 7.51
CA LEU A 189 31.71 12.67 7.99
C LEU A 189 30.95 11.94 6.88
N SER A 190 31.50 10.82 6.42
CA SER A 190 30.85 9.95 5.44
C SER A 190 29.83 9.03 6.10
N LEU A 191 28.63 9.00 5.55
CA LEU A 191 27.48 8.23 6.02
C LEU A 191 26.85 7.47 4.84
N HIS A 192 26.58 6.19 5.02
CA HIS A 192 25.95 5.34 4.02
C HIS A 192 24.57 4.89 4.50
N LEU A 193 23.55 5.15 3.69
CA LEU A 193 22.20 4.62 3.87
C LEU A 193 21.96 3.49 2.88
N GLU A 194 21.43 2.37 3.36
CA GLU A 194 21.09 1.21 2.53
C GLU A 194 19.66 0.72 2.78
N TRP A 195 18.91 0.44 1.71
CA TRP A 195 17.63 -0.25 1.76
C TRP A 195 17.85 -1.77 1.79
N THR A 196 17.96 -2.30 3.00
CA THR A 196 18.33 -3.70 3.22
C THR A 196 17.33 -4.75 2.69
N PRO A 197 16.00 -4.49 2.58
CA PRO A 197 15.08 -5.45 1.95
C PRO A 197 15.41 -5.76 0.48
N GLN A 198 16.16 -4.91 -0.22
CA GLN A 198 16.55 -5.16 -1.60
C GLN A 198 17.33 -6.48 -1.77
N ARG A 199 18.10 -6.90 -0.76
CA ARG A 199 18.89 -8.13 -0.81
C ARG A 199 18.01 -9.37 -1.02
N ILE A 200 16.86 -9.43 -0.35
CA ILE A 200 15.92 -10.55 -0.46
C ILE A 200 15.29 -10.57 -1.87
N VAL A 201 14.93 -9.40 -2.39
CA VAL A 201 14.41 -9.24 -3.76
C VAL A 201 15.45 -9.71 -4.79
N GLY A 202 16.71 -9.31 -4.62
CA GLY A 202 17.81 -9.73 -5.49
C GLY A 202 18.00 -11.25 -5.53
N ILE A 203 17.94 -11.91 -4.35
CA ILE A 203 17.99 -13.38 -4.27
C ILE A 203 16.79 -14.00 -4.99
N GLY A 204 15.58 -13.48 -4.78
CA GLY A 204 14.37 -13.96 -5.45
C GLY A 204 14.43 -13.86 -6.97
N LEU A 205 14.97 -12.75 -7.50
CA LEU A 205 15.18 -12.55 -8.92
C LEU A 205 16.22 -13.52 -9.50
N LEU A 206 17.34 -13.75 -8.80
CA LEU A 206 18.34 -14.73 -9.22
C LEU A 206 17.76 -16.15 -9.27
N VAL A 207 17.03 -16.56 -8.24
CA VAL A 207 16.34 -17.87 -8.20
C VAL A 207 15.36 -17.99 -9.36
N SER A 208 14.61 -16.93 -9.67
CA SER A 208 13.67 -16.90 -10.79
C SER A 208 14.39 -17.02 -12.14
N LEU A 209 15.52 -16.32 -12.32
CA LEU A 209 16.35 -16.43 -13.52
C LEU A 209 16.88 -17.85 -13.71
N LEU A 210 17.41 -18.46 -12.63
CA LEU A 210 17.88 -19.85 -12.65
C LEU A 210 16.76 -20.82 -12.99
N ALA A 211 15.55 -20.61 -12.47
CA ALA A 211 14.37 -21.42 -12.80
C ALA A 211 14.00 -21.29 -14.29
N VAL A 212 14.02 -20.07 -14.85
CA VAL A 212 13.78 -19.84 -16.29
C VAL A 212 14.83 -20.56 -17.14
N VAL A 213 16.12 -20.44 -16.80
CA VAL A 213 17.21 -21.13 -17.51
C VAL A 213 17.04 -22.65 -17.44
N LEU A 214 16.68 -23.18 -16.28
CA LEU A 214 16.38 -24.61 -16.10
C LEU A 214 15.21 -25.05 -16.98
N CYS A 215 14.11 -24.29 -16.98
CA CYS A 215 12.95 -24.54 -17.85
C CYS A 215 13.34 -24.55 -19.34
N LEU A 216 14.14 -23.58 -19.79
CA LEU A 216 14.64 -23.51 -21.18
C LEU A 216 15.55 -24.69 -21.52
N ALA A 217 16.44 -25.09 -20.60
CA ALA A 217 17.31 -26.25 -20.79
C ALA A 217 16.50 -27.55 -20.89
N LEU A 218 15.49 -27.73 -20.03
CA LEU A 218 14.57 -28.87 -20.07
C LEU A 218 13.74 -28.88 -21.35
N ALA A 219 13.23 -27.72 -21.79
CA ALA A 219 12.48 -27.59 -23.04
C ALA A 219 13.35 -27.93 -24.26
N ARG A 220 14.60 -27.45 -24.31
CA ARG A 220 15.55 -27.77 -25.39
C ARG A 220 15.92 -29.25 -25.41
N LYS A 221 16.18 -29.86 -24.25
CA LYS A 221 16.50 -31.30 -24.12
C LYS A 221 15.29 -32.18 -24.47
N GLY A 222 14.08 -31.73 -24.15
CA GLY A 222 12.82 -32.40 -24.50
C GLY A 222 12.46 -32.35 -25.98
N ARG A 223 13.13 -31.53 -26.79
CA ARG A 223 12.87 -31.34 -28.23
C ARG A 223 13.64 -32.30 -29.15
N ARG A 224 14.17 -33.41 -28.62
CA ARG A 224 14.64 -34.53 -29.44
C ARG A 224 13.43 -35.38 -29.83
N ASP A 225 12.80 -35.02 -30.94
CA ASP A 225 11.98 -35.96 -31.69
C ASP A 225 12.94 -36.90 -32.41
N GLU A 226 13.25 -38.02 -31.77
CA GLU A 226 13.78 -39.18 -32.47
C GLU A 226 12.60 -39.89 -33.15
N GLY A 227 12.59 -39.84 -34.48
CA GLY A 227 11.96 -40.86 -35.30
C GLY A 227 10.73 -40.44 -36.10
N THR A 228 10.86 -40.59 -37.42
CA THR A 228 9.81 -40.77 -38.42
C THR A 228 9.05 -42.09 -38.18
N ASP A 229 8.45 -42.27 -37.01
CA ASP A 229 7.50 -43.37 -36.79
C ASP A 229 6.14 -42.93 -37.33
N GLU A 230 5.53 -43.76 -38.18
CA GLU A 230 4.14 -43.64 -38.60
C GLU A 230 3.27 -43.41 -37.36
N ALA A 231 2.54 -42.29 -37.34
CA ALA A 231 1.72 -41.91 -36.21
C ALA A 231 0.65 -42.99 -35.96
N ALA A 232 0.88 -43.86 -34.99
CA ALA A 232 -0.10 -44.84 -34.56
C ALA A 232 -1.34 -44.11 -34.01
N VAL A 233 -2.43 -44.11 -34.78
CA VAL A 233 -3.70 -43.51 -34.38
C VAL A 233 -4.40 -44.47 -33.42
N HIS A 234 -4.30 -44.18 -32.12
CA HIS A 234 -5.10 -44.87 -31.11
C HIS A 234 -6.43 -44.14 -30.89
N LEU A 235 -7.53 -44.82 -31.22
CA LEU A 235 -8.88 -44.37 -30.87
C LEU A 235 -9.09 -44.58 -29.36
N ILE A 236 -9.30 -43.49 -28.62
CA ILE A 236 -9.51 -43.52 -27.17
C ILE A 236 -10.96 -43.12 -26.88
N ASP A 237 -11.75 -44.02 -26.28
CA ASP A 237 -13.15 -43.75 -25.91
C ASP A 237 -13.25 -42.52 -24.99
N PRO A 238 -13.92 -41.40 -25.36
CA PRO A 238 -14.07 -40.16 -24.57
C PRO A 238 -14.66 -40.31 -23.16
N ARG A 239 -15.40 -41.40 -22.90
CA ARG A 239 -16.21 -41.57 -21.69
C ARG A 239 -15.49 -42.33 -20.57
N GLY A 240 -14.50 -43.16 -20.92
CA GLY A 240 -13.75 -43.98 -19.95
C GLY A 240 -12.68 -43.23 -19.15
N GLY A 241 -12.32 -43.82 -18.00
CA GLY A 241 -11.03 -43.59 -17.36
C GLY A 241 -9.91 -44.23 -18.19
N LEU A 242 -8.71 -43.66 -18.13
CA LEU A 242 -7.52 -44.25 -18.76
C LEU A 242 -6.39 -44.21 -17.74
N ALA A 243 -5.95 -45.37 -17.29
CA ALA A 243 -4.78 -45.46 -16.41
C ALA A 243 -3.55 -45.00 -17.20
N VAL A 244 -2.91 -43.94 -16.73
CA VAL A 244 -1.75 -43.32 -17.36
C VAL A 244 -0.45 -43.84 -16.74
N THR A 245 -0.44 -44.11 -15.44
CA THR A 245 0.72 -44.60 -14.69
C THR A 245 0.31 -45.64 -13.65
N GLY A 246 1.30 -46.34 -13.07
CA GLY A 246 1.05 -47.22 -11.92
C GLY A 246 0.65 -46.45 -10.65
N ASN A 247 -0.10 -47.10 -9.76
CA ASN A 247 -0.69 -46.48 -8.55
C ASN A 247 0.32 -45.66 -7.71
N ARG A 248 1.56 -46.15 -7.53
CA ARG A 248 2.60 -45.44 -6.76
C ARG A 248 3.01 -44.11 -7.41
N THR A 249 3.18 -44.10 -8.73
CA THR A 249 3.51 -42.89 -9.49
C THR A 249 2.35 -41.91 -9.51
N ALA A 250 1.11 -42.40 -9.64
CA ALA A 250 -0.09 -41.57 -9.57
C ALA A 250 -0.21 -40.84 -8.22
N VAL A 251 0.04 -41.53 -7.11
CA VAL A 251 0.07 -40.92 -5.77
C VAL A 251 1.19 -39.89 -5.66
N GLY A 252 2.41 -40.22 -6.09
CA GLY A 252 3.55 -39.28 -6.02
C GLY A 252 3.31 -37.99 -6.81
N VAL A 253 2.74 -38.08 -8.02
CA VAL A 253 2.37 -36.90 -8.82
C VAL A 253 1.22 -36.13 -8.18
N GLY A 254 0.22 -36.81 -7.62
CA GLY A 254 -0.87 -36.17 -6.88
C GLY A 254 -0.38 -35.37 -5.68
N VAL A 255 0.57 -35.91 -4.91
CA VAL A 255 1.22 -35.20 -3.79
C VAL A 255 1.98 -33.97 -4.28
N LEU A 256 2.74 -34.08 -5.38
CA LEU A 256 3.49 -32.95 -5.94
C LEU A 256 2.56 -31.83 -6.42
N VAL A 257 1.44 -32.18 -7.07
CA VAL A 257 0.40 -31.22 -7.46
C VAL A 257 -0.26 -30.58 -6.23
N ALA A 258 -0.55 -31.34 -5.18
CA ALA A 258 -1.09 -30.79 -3.94
C ALA A 258 -0.15 -29.78 -3.28
N VAL A 259 1.15 -30.10 -3.18
CA VAL A 259 2.16 -29.19 -2.62
C VAL A 259 2.26 -27.90 -3.43
N GLY A 260 2.30 -28.01 -4.77
CA GLY A 260 2.31 -26.85 -5.65
C GLY A 260 1.04 -26.00 -5.55
N ALA A 261 -0.12 -26.64 -5.44
CA ALA A 261 -1.40 -25.96 -5.29
C ALA A 261 -1.52 -25.25 -3.93
N TRP A 262 -1.00 -25.83 -2.86
CA TRP A 262 -1.04 -25.23 -1.51
C TRP A 262 -0.36 -23.86 -1.51
N SER A 263 0.85 -23.76 -2.08
CA SER A 263 1.59 -22.49 -2.16
C SER A 263 0.86 -21.39 -2.93
N ASN A 264 -0.10 -21.75 -3.80
CA ASN A 264 -0.85 -20.82 -4.64
C ASN A 264 -2.28 -20.54 -4.13
N LEU A 265 -2.74 -21.27 -3.10
CA LEU A 265 -4.11 -21.15 -2.57
C LEU A 265 -4.09 -20.95 -1.03
N PRO A 266 -3.44 -19.88 -0.52
CA PRO A 266 -3.34 -19.65 0.93
C PRO A 266 -4.70 -19.43 1.58
N ALA A 267 -5.67 -18.85 0.85
CA ALA A 267 -7.02 -18.63 1.35
C ALA A 267 -7.83 -19.94 1.49
N TRP A 268 -7.64 -20.90 0.58
CA TRP A 268 -8.41 -22.17 0.52
C TRP A 268 -7.48 -23.39 0.59
N PRO A 269 -6.76 -23.61 1.71
CA PRO A 269 -5.72 -24.65 1.80
C PRO A 269 -6.27 -26.07 1.59
N VAL A 270 -7.56 -26.32 1.87
CA VAL A 270 -8.23 -27.61 1.67
C VAL A 270 -8.41 -27.98 0.19
N SER A 271 -8.45 -26.99 -0.71
CA SER A 271 -8.61 -27.25 -2.14
C SER A 271 -7.36 -27.89 -2.79
N ALA A 272 -6.18 -27.66 -2.21
CA ALA A 272 -4.91 -28.21 -2.66
C ALA A 272 -4.82 -29.75 -2.53
N PRO A 273 -5.09 -30.37 -1.36
CA PRO A 273 -5.12 -31.84 -1.27
C PRO A 273 -6.26 -32.45 -2.10
N LEU A 274 -7.41 -31.78 -2.21
CA LEU A 274 -8.51 -32.24 -3.09
C LEU A 274 -8.06 -32.33 -4.56
N LEU A 275 -7.40 -31.28 -5.06
CA LEU A 275 -6.85 -31.29 -6.42
C LEU A 275 -5.81 -32.40 -6.61
N GLY A 276 -4.92 -32.61 -5.63
CA GLY A 276 -3.94 -33.70 -5.66
C GLY A 276 -4.57 -35.10 -5.68
N VAL A 277 -5.64 -35.31 -4.89
CA VAL A 277 -6.41 -36.56 -4.88
C VAL A 277 -7.09 -36.78 -6.23
N VAL A 278 -7.77 -35.77 -6.78
CA VAL A 278 -8.40 -35.85 -8.10
C VAL A 278 -7.37 -36.19 -9.17
N MET A 279 -6.21 -35.52 -9.15
CA MET A 279 -5.11 -35.81 -10.07
C MET A 279 -4.62 -37.27 -9.96
N GLY A 280 -4.41 -37.76 -8.75
CA GLY A 280 -4.00 -39.15 -8.51
C GLY A 280 -5.04 -40.17 -9.00
N LEU A 281 -6.32 -39.94 -8.75
CA LEU A 281 -7.41 -40.81 -9.19
C LEU A 281 -7.55 -40.82 -10.72
N VAL A 282 -7.41 -39.66 -11.35
CA VAL A 282 -7.43 -39.52 -12.82
C VAL A 282 -6.23 -40.24 -13.45
N LEU A 283 -5.02 -40.08 -12.90
CA LEU A 283 -3.83 -40.77 -13.39
C LEU A 283 -3.90 -42.30 -13.23
N ALA A 284 -4.54 -42.77 -12.16
CA ALA A 284 -4.75 -44.19 -11.93
C ALA A 284 -5.94 -44.79 -12.72
N GLY A 285 -6.62 -44.00 -13.56
CA GLY A 285 -7.75 -44.45 -14.37
C GLY A 285 -9.04 -44.72 -13.58
N ARG A 286 -9.12 -44.29 -12.31
CA ARG A 286 -10.27 -44.51 -11.43
C ARG A 286 -11.38 -43.46 -11.59
N CYS A 287 -11.06 -42.34 -12.23
CA CYS A 287 -12.01 -41.26 -12.51
C CYS A 287 -12.13 -40.98 -14.01
N TRP A 288 -13.21 -40.28 -14.39
CA TRP A 288 -13.37 -39.79 -15.74
C TRP A 288 -12.24 -38.82 -16.11
N ARG A 289 -11.52 -39.11 -17.19
CA ARG A 289 -10.31 -38.35 -17.56
C ARG A 289 -10.55 -36.88 -17.89
N ARG A 290 -11.81 -36.47 -18.14
CA ARG A 290 -12.18 -35.09 -18.46
C ARG A 290 -12.58 -34.28 -17.22
N ILE A 291 -12.47 -34.84 -16.01
CA ILE A 291 -12.86 -34.13 -14.79
C ILE A 291 -12.03 -32.88 -14.54
N LEU A 292 -10.71 -32.92 -14.77
CA LEU A 292 -9.81 -31.77 -14.60
C LEU A 292 -10.11 -30.61 -15.57
N PRO A 293 -10.23 -30.82 -16.89
CA PRO A 293 -10.59 -29.74 -17.80
C PRO A 293 -12.03 -29.25 -17.58
N LEU A 294 -12.97 -30.14 -17.25
CA LEU A 294 -14.34 -29.73 -16.90
C LEU A 294 -14.34 -28.82 -15.66
N LEU A 295 -13.63 -29.23 -14.61
CA LEU A 295 -13.51 -28.46 -13.38
C LEU A 295 -12.86 -27.10 -13.65
N ALA A 296 -11.80 -27.05 -14.47
CA ALA A 296 -11.19 -25.80 -14.90
C ALA A 296 -12.19 -24.86 -15.59
N THR A 297 -12.97 -25.38 -16.55
CA THR A 297 -13.98 -24.58 -17.27
C THR A 297 -15.08 -24.08 -16.33
N VAL A 298 -15.63 -24.96 -15.48
CA VAL A 298 -16.71 -24.61 -14.56
C VAL A 298 -16.26 -23.58 -13.52
N LEU A 299 -15.06 -23.74 -12.95
CA LEU A 299 -14.51 -22.80 -11.98
C LEU A 299 -14.26 -21.43 -12.63
N MET A 300 -13.65 -21.38 -13.81
CA MET A 300 -13.40 -20.13 -14.51
C MET A 300 -14.70 -19.42 -14.90
N ALA A 301 -15.70 -20.17 -15.41
CA ALA A 301 -17.01 -19.62 -15.73
C ALA A 301 -17.71 -19.07 -14.49
N THR A 302 -17.63 -19.78 -13.37
CA THR A 302 -18.18 -19.33 -12.08
C THR A 302 -17.52 -18.04 -11.61
N ALA A 303 -16.18 -17.98 -11.63
CA ALA A 303 -15.44 -16.78 -11.24
C ALA A 303 -15.85 -15.56 -12.09
N ALA A 304 -15.88 -15.73 -13.42
CA ALA A 304 -16.28 -14.66 -14.34
C ALA A 304 -17.74 -14.22 -14.13
N LEU A 305 -18.66 -15.18 -13.94
CA LEU A 305 -20.07 -14.89 -13.72
C LEU A 305 -20.29 -14.12 -12.41
N MET A 306 -19.61 -14.50 -11.33
CA MET A 306 -19.71 -13.79 -10.04
C MET A 306 -19.21 -12.35 -10.15
N VAL A 307 -18.07 -12.13 -10.83
CA VAL A 307 -17.56 -10.78 -11.11
C VAL A 307 -18.59 -9.95 -11.89
N VAL A 308 -19.20 -10.52 -12.92
CA VAL A 308 -20.24 -9.82 -13.71
C VAL A 308 -21.48 -9.50 -12.88
N ILE A 309 -21.97 -10.46 -12.09
CA ILE A 309 -23.14 -10.27 -11.22
C ILE A 309 -22.89 -9.11 -10.24
N ASP A 310 -21.76 -9.13 -9.55
CA ASP A 310 -21.44 -8.11 -8.56
C ASP A 310 -21.18 -6.76 -9.20
N GLN A 311 -20.52 -6.72 -10.37
CA GLN A 311 -20.34 -5.48 -11.11
C GLN A 311 -21.67 -4.85 -11.52
N VAL A 312 -22.64 -5.66 -11.98
CA VAL A 312 -23.97 -5.17 -12.37
C VAL A 312 -24.79 -4.72 -11.16
N ARG A 313 -24.70 -5.46 -10.03
CA ARG A 313 -25.49 -5.22 -8.82
C ARG A 313 -24.99 -4.02 -8.03
N PHE A 314 -23.68 -3.92 -7.82
CA PHE A 314 -23.07 -2.92 -6.94
C PHE A 314 -22.46 -1.74 -7.68
N ARG A 315 -22.31 -1.84 -9.01
CA ARG A 315 -21.78 -0.77 -9.88
C ARG A 315 -20.46 -0.19 -9.37
N TYR A 316 -19.53 -1.08 -9.01
CA TYR A 316 -18.22 -0.67 -8.49
C TYR A 316 -17.53 0.32 -9.45
N PRO A 317 -16.82 1.32 -8.90
CA PRO A 317 -16.11 2.32 -9.69
C PRO A 317 -15.03 1.67 -10.54
N ARG A 318 -14.83 2.21 -11.75
CA ARG A 318 -13.85 1.71 -12.73
C ARG A 318 -12.53 2.47 -12.58
N ASP A 319 -11.92 2.35 -11.42
CA ASP A 319 -10.64 2.98 -11.07
C ASP A 319 -9.60 1.91 -10.69
N PHE A 320 -8.45 2.35 -10.18
CA PHE A 320 -7.33 1.46 -9.84
C PHE A 320 -7.66 0.45 -8.73
N ILE A 321 -8.68 0.70 -7.90
CA ILE A 321 -9.08 -0.21 -6.83
C ILE A 321 -10.08 -1.27 -7.30
N TRP A 322 -10.62 -1.17 -8.53
CA TRP A 322 -11.63 -2.09 -9.04
C TRP A 322 -11.34 -3.59 -8.82
N PRO A 323 -10.13 -4.12 -9.03
CA PRO A 323 -9.85 -5.54 -8.82
C PRO A 323 -10.04 -6.02 -7.37
N THR A 324 -9.85 -5.15 -6.37
CA THR A 324 -9.88 -5.55 -4.95
C THR A 324 -11.28 -5.88 -4.45
N PHE A 325 -12.33 -5.43 -5.16
CA PHE A 325 -13.71 -5.82 -4.87
C PHE A 325 -14.00 -7.30 -5.15
N PHE A 326 -13.12 -8.01 -5.87
CA PHE A 326 -13.34 -9.38 -6.34
C PHE A 326 -12.31 -10.39 -5.81
N ASP A 327 -11.57 -10.05 -4.75
CA ASP A 327 -10.52 -10.90 -4.18
C ASP A 327 -11.01 -12.31 -3.82
N GLN A 328 -12.28 -12.44 -3.41
CA GLN A 328 -12.89 -13.74 -3.09
C GLN A 328 -13.08 -14.64 -4.32
N TYR A 329 -13.37 -14.06 -5.49
CA TYR A 329 -13.56 -14.81 -6.75
C TYR A 329 -12.24 -15.12 -7.43
N HIS A 330 -11.19 -14.33 -7.16
CA HIS A 330 -9.85 -14.57 -7.65
C HIS A 330 -9.35 -15.99 -7.30
N VAL A 331 -9.61 -16.46 -6.06
CA VAL A 331 -9.21 -17.80 -5.60
C VAL A 331 -9.82 -18.91 -6.46
N ILE A 332 -11.07 -18.74 -6.92
CA ILE A 332 -11.75 -19.68 -7.83
C ILE A 332 -11.05 -19.70 -9.19
N GLY A 333 -10.65 -18.53 -9.70
CA GLY A 333 -9.88 -18.40 -10.93
C GLY A 333 -8.50 -19.08 -10.85
N VAL A 334 -7.79 -18.91 -9.74
CA VAL A 334 -6.49 -19.59 -9.51
C VAL A 334 -6.66 -21.11 -9.48
N LEU A 335 -7.71 -21.62 -8.83
CA LEU A 335 -8.00 -23.05 -8.81
C LEU A 335 -8.28 -23.61 -10.22
N ALA A 336 -8.95 -22.84 -11.08
CA ALA A 336 -9.16 -23.21 -12.48
C ALA A 336 -7.85 -23.31 -13.28
N VAL A 337 -6.91 -22.39 -13.06
CA VAL A 337 -5.57 -22.41 -13.68
C VAL A 337 -4.79 -23.64 -13.21
N LEU A 338 -4.85 -23.98 -11.91
CA LEU A 338 -4.19 -25.17 -11.37
C LEU A 338 -4.78 -26.48 -11.90
N CYS A 339 -6.11 -26.55 -12.10
CA CYS A 339 -6.75 -27.69 -12.78
C CYS A 339 -6.26 -27.85 -14.22
N THR A 340 -6.08 -26.74 -14.94
CA THR A 340 -5.52 -26.73 -16.31
C THR A 340 -4.06 -27.22 -16.32
N LEU A 341 -3.26 -26.79 -15.35
CA LEU A 341 -1.88 -27.27 -15.18
C LEU A 341 -1.83 -28.78 -14.88
N ALA A 342 -2.71 -29.26 -13.99
CA ALA A 342 -2.81 -30.70 -13.69
C ALA A 342 -3.20 -31.52 -14.94
N GLU A 343 -4.13 -31.03 -15.76
CA GLU A 343 -4.49 -31.68 -17.03
C GLU A 343 -3.33 -31.68 -18.05
N ALA A 344 -2.54 -30.60 -18.10
CA ALA A 344 -1.33 -30.54 -18.92
C ALA A 344 -0.30 -31.61 -18.48
N ILE A 345 -0.06 -31.74 -17.16
CA ILE A 345 0.82 -32.77 -16.59
C ILE A 345 0.31 -34.17 -16.93
N ARG A 346 -1.00 -34.43 -16.74
CA ARG A 346 -1.63 -35.72 -17.10
C ARG A 346 -1.41 -36.05 -18.58
N THR A 347 -1.62 -35.08 -19.46
CA THR A 347 -1.47 -35.24 -20.91
C THR A 347 -0.02 -35.53 -21.29
N LEU A 348 0.95 -34.88 -20.65
CA LEU A 348 2.38 -35.14 -20.86
C LEU A 348 2.78 -36.55 -20.41
N LEU A 349 2.27 -37.01 -19.26
CA LEU A 349 2.51 -38.37 -18.77
C LEU A 349 1.89 -39.43 -19.69
N ALA A 350 0.67 -39.19 -20.18
CA ALA A 350 -0.02 -40.07 -21.12
C ALA A 350 0.76 -40.24 -22.43
N ARG A 351 1.33 -39.16 -22.97
CA ARG A 351 2.19 -39.22 -24.17
C ARG A 351 3.45 -40.06 -23.95
N ARG A 352 4.04 -40.01 -22.75
CA ARG A 352 5.24 -40.82 -22.41
C ARG A 352 4.92 -42.29 -22.21
N ALA A 353 3.77 -42.61 -21.61
CA ALA A 353 3.35 -43.99 -21.36
C ALA A 353 3.09 -44.78 -22.66
N VAL A 354 2.69 -44.10 -23.73
CA VAL A 354 2.46 -44.71 -25.06
C VAL A 354 3.76 -44.99 -25.83
N ARG A 355 4.91 -44.43 -25.42
CA ARG A 355 6.20 -44.50 -26.16
C ARG A 355 7.19 -45.68 -25.86
N PRO A 356 6.87 -46.85 -25.25
CA PRO A 356 7.86 -47.96 -25.19
C PRO A 356 7.40 -49.27 -25.88
N ALA A 357 8.03 -49.63 -27.01
CA ALA A 357 8.46 -51.00 -27.39
C ALA A 357 9.11 -51.05 -28.80
N GLY A 358 10.18 -50.29 -29.03
CA GLY A 358 11.03 -50.43 -30.22
C GLY A 358 12.37 -51.09 -29.89
N ARG A 359 12.39 -52.41 -29.61
CA ARG A 359 13.65 -53.19 -29.55
C ARG A 359 13.53 -54.33 -30.56
N PRO A 360 14.23 -54.28 -31.71
CA PRO A 360 14.19 -55.38 -32.66
C PRO A 360 14.87 -56.62 -32.04
N PRO A 361 14.34 -57.84 -32.26
CA PRO A 361 14.98 -59.06 -31.79
C PRO A 361 16.31 -59.23 -32.52
N GLY A 362 17.37 -59.53 -31.76
CA GLY A 362 18.67 -59.88 -32.31
C GLY A 362 18.54 -61.11 -33.21
N ARG A 363 19.08 -61.02 -34.43
CA ARG A 363 19.29 -62.18 -35.29
C ARG A 363 20.44 -63.01 -34.70
N GLN A 364 20.18 -64.31 -34.54
CA GLN A 364 21.18 -65.36 -34.35
C GLN A 364 22.07 -65.49 -35.59
#